data_AF-A0A962F6U5-F1
#
_entry.id   AF-A0A962F6U5-F1
#
_cell.length_a   1.000
_cell.length_b   1.000
_cell.length_c   1.000
_cell.angle_alpha   90.00
_cell.angle_beta   90.00
_cell.angle_gamma   90.00
#
_symmetry.space_group_name_H-M   'P 1'
#
loop_
_entity.id
_entity.type
_entity.pdbx_description
1 polymer ?
#
loop_
_entity_poly.entity_id
_entity_poly.type
_entity_poly.pdbx_seq_one_letter_code
_entity_poly.pdbx_strand_id
1 'polypeptide(L)'
;MLKFRTPLLLSMLAGIALLAAPAMAEEAHADCDAHAAHIDHEIGAEHALEAFHVLHGDQADEHGVVEALKAEHPDLEHELEEYANSGCTAAELEAHAHDADVEPEAASDMEEHH
;
A
#
# COMPACT_ATOMS: atom_id res chain seq x y z
N MET A 1 -34.18 49.49 -12.22
CA MET A 1 -32.91 49.21 -12.92
C MET A 1 -32.12 48.19 -12.10
N LEU A 2 -32.23 46.90 -12.41
CA LEU A 2 -31.35 45.86 -11.83
C LEU A 2 -30.35 45.44 -12.91
N LYS A 3 -29.07 45.76 -12.70
CA LYS A 3 -27.95 45.36 -13.56
C LYS A 3 -27.63 43.89 -13.30
N PHE A 4 -28.01 43.00 -14.22
CA PHE A 4 -27.50 41.65 -14.28
C PHE A 4 -26.01 41.69 -14.66
N ARG A 5 -25.14 41.30 -13.72
CA ARG A 5 -23.71 41.09 -13.96
C ARG A 5 -23.45 39.58 -14.06
N THR A 6 -23.21 39.14 -15.29
CA THR A 6 -22.17 38.16 -15.68
C THR A 6 -22.18 36.77 -15.00
N PRO A 7 -22.80 35.74 -15.60
CA PRO A 7 -22.50 34.34 -15.32
C PRO A 7 -21.60 33.77 -16.42
N LEU A 8 -20.33 34.19 -16.51
CA LEU A 8 -19.43 33.74 -17.58
C LEU A 8 -17.97 33.51 -17.13
N LEU A 9 -17.73 33.42 -15.83
CA LEU A 9 -16.38 33.22 -15.24
C LEU A 9 -16.35 32.06 -14.23
N LEU A 10 -17.17 31.03 -14.40
CA LEU A 10 -17.13 29.84 -13.55
C LEU A 10 -16.84 28.52 -14.29
N SER A 11 -16.61 28.55 -15.61
CA SER A 11 -16.38 27.34 -16.42
C SER A 11 -14.90 27.02 -16.69
N MET A 12 -13.96 27.89 -16.32
CA MET A 12 -12.53 27.72 -16.65
C MET A 12 -11.68 27.03 -15.58
N LEU A 13 -12.23 26.73 -14.40
CA LEU A 13 -11.48 26.10 -13.29
C LEU A 13 -11.60 24.56 -13.26
N ALA A 14 -12.49 23.96 -14.07
CA ALA A 14 -12.71 22.50 -14.04
C ALA A 14 -11.72 21.69 -14.90
N GLY A 15 -10.86 22.34 -15.69
CA GLY A 15 -9.99 21.65 -16.66
C GLY A 15 -8.56 21.37 -16.20
N ILE A 16 -8.12 21.89 -15.05
CA ILE A 16 -6.71 21.80 -14.60
C ILE A 16 -6.52 20.73 -13.50
N ALA A 17 -7.59 20.28 -12.85
CA ALA A 17 -7.51 19.29 -11.77
C ALA A 17 -7.16 17.86 -12.24
N LEU A 18 -7.23 17.56 -13.54
CA LEU A 18 -7.05 16.18 -14.05
C LEU A 18 -5.62 15.82 -14.49
N LEU A 19 -4.71 16.80 -14.57
CA LEU A 19 -3.34 16.59 -15.07
C LEU A 19 -2.28 16.45 -13.97
N ALA A 20 -2.64 16.66 -12.70
CA ALA A 20 -1.74 16.53 -11.55
C ALA A 20 -1.89 15.19 -10.79
N ALA A 21 -2.90 14.39 -11.13
CA ALA A 21 -3.19 13.12 -10.45
C ALA A 21 -2.11 12.01 -10.62
N PRO A 22 -1.44 11.82 -11.78
CA PRO A 22 -0.55 10.66 -11.93
C PRO A 22 0.75 10.79 -11.12
N ALA A 23 1.35 11.99 -11.06
CA ALA A 23 2.62 12.18 -10.38
C ALA A 23 2.54 11.99 -8.85
N MET A 24 1.39 12.29 -8.23
CA MET A 24 1.17 12.08 -6.79
C MET A 24 0.87 10.61 -6.46
N ALA A 25 0.36 9.84 -7.44
CA ALA A 25 0.06 8.41 -7.26
C ALA A 25 1.34 7.57 -7.31
N GLU A 26 2.31 7.94 -8.16
CA GLU A 26 3.60 7.25 -8.26
C GLU A 26 4.47 7.45 -7.01
N GLU A 27 4.47 8.66 -6.43
CA GLU A 27 5.20 8.95 -5.18
C GLU A 27 4.56 8.23 -3.97
N ALA A 28 3.23 8.27 -3.87
CA ALA A 28 2.49 7.55 -2.83
C ALA A 28 2.70 6.02 -2.91
N HIS A 29 2.74 5.45 -4.11
CA HIS A 29 3.01 4.01 -4.28
C HIS A 29 4.44 3.64 -3.85
N ALA A 30 5.44 4.46 -4.18
CA ALA A 30 6.83 4.21 -3.79
C ALA A 30 7.01 4.25 -2.26
N ASP A 31 6.33 5.17 -1.58
CA ASP A 31 6.33 5.25 -0.12
C ASP A 31 5.60 4.04 0.50
N CYS A 32 4.51 3.58 -0.10
CA CYS A 32 3.78 2.40 0.36
C CYS A 32 4.54 1.09 0.15
N ASP A 33 5.25 0.94 -0.96
CA ASP A 33 6.10 -0.22 -1.23
C ASP A 33 7.26 -0.32 -0.22
N ALA A 34 7.93 0.82 0.06
CA ALA A 34 8.99 0.86 1.05
C ALA A 34 8.47 0.57 2.48
N HIS A 35 7.28 1.04 2.81
CA HIS A 35 6.65 0.78 4.10
C HIS A 35 6.21 -0.68 4.23
N ALA A 36 5.64 -1.27 3.17
CA ALA A 36 5.30 -2.69 3.12
C ALA A 36 6.56 -3.57 3.27
N ALA A 37 7.67 -3.21 2.63
CA ALA A 37 8.94 -3.91 2.78
C ALA A 37 9.50 -3.85 4.21
N HIS A 38 9.29 -2.73 4.92
CA HIS A 38 9.66 -2.62 6.32
C HIS A 38 8.82 -3.56 7.20
N ILE A 39 7.50 -3.57 7.00
CA ILE A 39 6.57 -4.43 7.74
C ILE A 39 6.86 -5.90 7.46
N ASP A 40 7.16 -6.27 6.21
CA ASP A 40 7.61 -7.62 5.84
C ASP A 40 8.88 -8.02 6.59
N HIS A 41 9.87 -7.12 6.65
CA HIS A 41 11.10 -7.39 7.37
C HIS A 41 10.89 -7.63 8.87
N GLU A 42 9.99 -6.88 9.51
CA GLU A 42 9.78 -6.94 10.95
C GLU A 42 8.84 -8.09 11.36
N ILE A 43 7.74 -8.31 10.62
CA ILE A 43 6.63 -9.19 11.03
C ILE A 43 6.40 -10.33 10.02
N GLY A 44 6.86 -10.17 8.78
CA GLY A 44 6.53 -11.03 7.64
C GLY A 44 5.25 -10.57 6.95
N ALA A 45 5.28 -10.43 5.62
CA ALA A 45 4.19 -9.86 4.83
C ALA A 45 2.89 -10.67 4.93
N GLU A 46 2.97 -12.01 4.98
CA GLU A 46 1.78 -12.88 5.13
C GLU A 46 1.05 -12.61 6.46
N HIS A 47 1.80 -12.59 7.58
CA HIS A 47 1.24 -12.32 8.89
C HIS A 47 0.72 -10.89 9.02
N ALA A 48 1.45 -9.93 8.45
CA ALA A 48 1.03 -8.53 8.40
C ALA A 48 -0.25 -8.35 7.59
N LEU A 49 -0.40 -9.03 6.45
CA LEU A 49 -1.59 -9.00 5.62
C LEU A 49 -2.80 -9.60 6.36
N GLU A 50 -2.62 -10.73 7.04
CA GLU A 50 -3.68 -11.34 7.86
C GLU A 50 -4.12 -10.40 8.99
N ALA A 51 -3.17 -9.83 9.74
CA ALA A 51 -3.45 -8.86 10.79
C ALA A 51 -4.13 -7.59 10.25
N PHE A 52 -3.71 -7.09 9.10
CA PHE A 52 -4.30 -5.92 8.45
C PHE A 52 -5.78 -6.13 8.13
N HIS A 53 -6.14 -7.28 7.54
CA HIS A 53 -7.53 -7.62 7.24
C HIS A 53 -8.39 -7.78 8.50
N VAL A 54 -7.84 -8.35 9.58
CA VAL A 54 -8.55 -8.47 10.85
C VAL A 54 -8.79 -7.11 11.48
N LEU A 55 -7.76 -6.27 11.59
CA LEU A 55 -7.84 -4.95 12.23
C LEU A 55 -8.76 -3.98 11.48
N HIS A 56 -8.90 -4.13 10.16
CA HIS A 56 -9.78 -3.30 9.34
C HIS A 56 -11.17 -3.90 9.11
N GLY A 57 -11.45 -5.08 9.69
CA GLY A 57 -12.78 -5.70 9.69
C GLY A 57 -13.14 -6.39 8.38
N ASP A 58 -12.16 -6.67 7.52
CA ASP A 58 -12.34 -7.47 6.31
C ASP A 58 -12.46 -8.97 6.64
N GLN A 59 -11.80 -9.41 7.72
CA GLN A 59 -11.80 -10.80 8.18
C GLN A 59 -12.00 -10.89 9.70
N ALA A 60 -12.50 -12.04 10.17
CA ALA A 60 -12.60 -12.33 11.59
C ALA A 60 -11.28 -12.92 12.12
N ASP A 61 -10.91 -12.59 13.36
CA ASP A 61 -9.76 -13.20 14.03
C ASP A 61 -10.09 -14.61 14.52
N GLU A 62 -10.19 -15.58 13.61
CA GLU A 62 -10.60 -16.94 13.95
C GLU A 62 -9.51 -17.72 14.71
N HIS A 63 -8.26 -17.29 14.61
CA HIS A 63 -7.09 -17.99 15.14
C HIS A 63 -6.32 -17.21 16.22
N GLY A 64 -6.76 -16.01 16.59
CA GLY A 64 -6.06 -15.16 17.56
C GLY A 64 -4.73 -14.64 17.02
N VAL A 65 -4.65 -14.43 15.70
CA VAL A 65 -3.42 -14.06 14.99
C VAL A 65 -2.96 -12.68 15.44
N VAL A 66 -3.89 -11.74 15.62
CA VAL A 66 -3.56 -10.40 16.11
C VAL A 66 -3.02 -10.46 17.54
N GLU A 67 -3.64 -11.23 18.44
CA GLU A 67 -3.11 -11.35 19.81
C GLU A 67 -1.74 -12.03 19.85
N ALA A 68 -1.53 -13.07 19.04
CA ALA A 68 -0.25 -13.76 18.93
C ALA A 68 0.85 -12.82 18.40
N LEU A 69 0.58 -12.13 17.30
CA LEU A 69 1.52 -11.19 16.71
C LEU A 69 1.81 -10.01 17.63
N LYS A 70 0.82 -9.49 18.38
CA LYS A 70 1.07 -8.44 19.38
C LYS A 70 1.97 -8.87 20.53
N ALA A 71 1.99 -10.15 20.87
CA ALA A 71 2.89 -10.65 21.90
C ALA A 71 4.37 -10.62 21.44
N GLU A 72 4.59 -10.78 20.13
CA GLU A 72 5.92 -10.79 19.50
C GLU A 72 6.33 -9.39 19.01
N HIS A 73 5.35 -8.62 18.52
CA HIS A 73 5.47 -7.27 17.95
C HIS A 73 4.45 -6.35 18.66
N PRO A 74 4.79 -5.77 19.83
CA PRO A 74 3.85 -5.00 20.64
C PRO A 74 3.31 -3.73 19.95
N ASP A 75 4.02 -3.24 18.94
CA ASP A 75 3.68 -2.04 18.17
C ASP A 75 2.92 -2.36 16.86
N LEU A 76 2.57 -3.63 16.60
CA LEU A 76 1.88 -4.10 15.38
C LEU A 76 0.68 -3.24 14.97
N GLU A 77 -0.24 -2.97 15.91
CA GLU A 77 -1.45 -2.20 15.63
C GLU A 77 -1.09 -0.77 15.21
N HIS A 78 -0.07 -0.18 15.84
CA HIS A 78 0.37 1.17 15.51
C HIS A 78 0.98 1.23 14.11
N GLU A 79 1.87 0.30 13.78
CA GLU A 79 2.53 0.24 12.48
C GLU A 79 1.52 0.01 11.34
N LEU A 80 0.59 -0.93 11.50
CA LEU A 80 -0.45 -1.20 10.49
C LEU A 80 -1.46 -0.05 10.38
N GLU A 81 -1.79 0.64 11.48
CA GLU A 81 -2.59 1.86 11.44
C GLU A 81 -1.85 3.02 10.75
N GLU A 82 -0.56 3.21 11.01
CA GLU A 82 0.25 4.25 10.36
C GLU A 82 0.37 3.99 8.85
N TYR A 83 0.58 2.73 8.47
CA TYR A 83 0.57 2.26 7.09
C TYR A 83 -0.76 2.62 6.39
N ALA A 84 -1.90 2.26 6.98
CA ALA A 84 -3.22 2.59 6.44
C ALA A 84 -3.48 4.11 6.38
N ASN A 85 -3.08 4.84 7.42
CA ASN A 85 -3.25 6.30 7.49
C ASN A 85 -2.38 7.06 6.47
N SER A 86 -1.29 6.43 6.02
CA SER A 86 -0.44 6.95 4.94
C SER A 86 -1.09 6.79 3.55
N GLY A 87 -2.23 6.11 3.47
CA GLY A 87 -2.95 5.83 2.23
C GLY A 87 -2.55 4.51 1.57
N CYS A 88 -1.72 3.70 2.24
CA CYS A 88 -1.29 2.40 1.76
C CYS A 88 -2.36 1.35 1.99
N THR A 89 -2.34 0.29 1.18
CA THR A 89 -3.43 -0.70 1.15
C THR A 89 -2.90 -2.12 1.34
N ALA A 90 -3.82 -3.08 1.48
CA ALA A 90 -3.46 -4.49 1.48
C ALA A 90 -2.74 -4.93 0.21
N ALA A 91 -2.89 -4.20 -0.92
CA ALA A 91 -2.33 -4.61 -2.20
C ALA A 91 -0.79 -4.63 -2.20
N GLU A 92 -0.13 -3.67 -1.55
CA GLU A 92 1.32 -3.69 -1.46
C GLU A 92 1.79 -4.78 -0.48
N LEU A 93 1.11 -4.98 0.66
CA LEU A 93 1.40 -6.11 1.55
C LEU A 93 1.24 -7.47 0.84
N GLU A 94 0.20 -7.63 0.03
CA GLU A 94 -0.05 -8.82 -0.79
C GLU A 94 1.05 -9.05 -1.84
N ALA A 95 1.59 -7.98 -2.45
CA ALA A 95 2.72 -8.10 -3.37
C ALA A 95 3.97 -8.64 -2.67
N HIS A 96 4.30 -8.15 -1.47
CA HIS A 96 5.45 -8.64 -0.69
C HIS A 96 5.24 -10.06 -0.16
N ALA A 97 4.01 -10.44 0.20
CA ALA A 97 3.68 -11.80 0.60
C ALA A 97 3.87 -12.81 -0.54
N HIS A 98 3.61 -12.41 -1.78
CA HIS A 98 3.71 -13.29 -2.95
C HIS A 98 5.05 -13.23 -3.69
N ASP A 99 5.88 -12.20 -3.50
CA ASP A 99 7.23 -12.12 -4.06
C ASP A 99 8.21 -13.11 -3.38
N ALA A 100 7.92 -13.57 -2.17
CA ALA A 100 8.67 -14.64 -1.50
C ALA A 100 8.56 -16.01 -2.22
N ASP A 101 7.50 -16.22 -3.01
CA ASP A 101 7.25 -17.46 -3.77
C ASP A 101 7.89 -17.46 -5.18
N VAL A 102 8.37 -16.31 -5.65
CA VAL A 102 9.07 -16.21 -6.94
C VAL A 102 10.56 -16.40 -6.71
N GLU A 103 10.99 -17.65 -6.53
CA GLU A 103 12.42 -17.97 -6.66
C GLU A 103 12.92 -17.41 -8.00
N PRO A 104 14.03 -16.65 -8.02
CA PRO A 104 14.63 -16.24 -9.28
C PRO A 104 15.04 -17.51 -10.01
N GLU A 105 14.32 -17.86 -11.08
CA GLU A 105 14.70 -18.97 -11.95
C GLU A 105 16.18 -18.81 -12.26
N ALA A 106 16.95 -19.80 -11.81
CA ALA A 106 18.39 -19.81 -11.84
C ALA A 106 18.87 -19.23 -13.18
N ALA A 107 19.69 -18.17 -13.11
CA ALA A 107 20.57 -17.80 -14.18
C ALA A 107 21.49 -19.01 -14.43
N SER A 108 21.03 -19.95 -15.23
CA SER A 108 21.83 -21.08 -15.70
C SER A 108 22.92 -20.47 -16.57
N ASP A 109 24.13 -20.49 -16.02
CA ASP A 109 25.36 -20.35 -16.75
C ASP A 109 25.27 -21.04 -18.12
N MET A 110 25.44 -20.25 -19.18
CA MET A 110 25.96 -20.74 -20.45
C MET A 110 27.29 -20.03 -20.69
N GLU A 111 28.31 -20.49 -19.95
CA GLU A 111 29.67 -20.59 -20.48
C GLU A 111 29.70 -21.57 -21.67
N GLU A 112 30.71 -21.40 -22.54
CA GLU A 112 31.00 -22.10 -23.81
C GLU A 112 30.15 -21.68 -25.03
N HIS A 113 30.73 -21.10 -26.09
CA HIS A 113 31.80 -21.69 -26.88
C HIS A 113 32.76 -20.67 -27.51
N HIS A 114 34.05 -21.00 -27.39
CA HIS A 114 35.16 -20.59 -28.26
C HIS A 114 35.15 -21.35 -29.58
#